data_AF-A0A1G3I9Y0-F1
#
_entry.id   AF-A0A1G3I9Y0-F1
#
_cell.length_a   1.000
_cell.length_b   1.000
_cell.length_c   1.000
_cell.angle_alpha   90.00
_cell.angle_beta   90.00
_cell.angle_gamma   90.00
#
_symmetry.space_group_name_H-M   'P 1'
#
loop_
_entity.id
_entity.type
_entity.pdbx_description
1 polymer ?
#
loop_
_entity_poly.entity_id
_entity_poly.type
_entity_poly.pdbx_seq_one_letter_code
_entity_poly.pdbx_strand_id
1 'polypeptide(L)'
;MTVVSKTLMQIRREGGGAVDRKRLAATTDADIERQIAENADTAPDLATLPSVRVMAKSVRLRLGLTQEQMAKSLRISVATLRNWEQGRTRPEGPAEALLIALDSDPKAVLRALAG
;
A
#
# COMPACT_ATOMS: atom_id res chain seq x y z
N MET A 1 24.46 -2.25 -16.97
CA MET A 1 24.57 -2.11 -15.50
C MET A 1 24.96 -3.46 -14.92
N THR A 2 26.09 -3.53 -14.23
CA THR A 2 26.60 -4.78 -13.64
C THR A 2 26.01 -4.91 -12.24
N VAL A 3 25.09 -5.86 -12.03
CA VAL A 3 24.57 -6.13 -10.69
C VAL A 3 25.63 -6.91 -9.92
N VAL A 4 26.14 -6.32 -8.83
CA VAL A 4 27.06 -7.00 -7.92
C VAL A 4 26.24 -7.76 -6.88
N SER A 5 26.23 -9.08 -6.97
CA SER A 5 25.56 -9.95 -5.99
C SER A 5 26.51 -10.30 -4.85
N LYS A 6 26.22 -9.83 -3.63
CA LYS A 6 26.94 -10.22 -2.40
C LYS A 6 26.07 -11.11 -1.52
N THR A 7 26.66 -12.11 -0.87
CA THR A 7 25.97 -12.94 0.12
C THR A 7 25.74 -12.17 1.42
N LEU A 8 24.72 -12.56 2.21
CA LEU A 8 24.46 -11.98 3.53
C LEU A 8 25.66 -12.11 4.49
N MET A 9 26.44 -13.19 4.38
CA MET A 9 27.68 -13.36 5.15
C MET A 9 28.74 -12.33 4.76
N GLN A 10 28.93 -12.06 3.46
CA GLN A 10 29.86 -11.03 3.00
C GLN A 10 29.44 -9.64 3.45
N ILE A 11 28.15 -9.31 3.32
CA ILE A 11 27.61 -8.02 3.78
C ILE A 11 27.87 -7.81 5.27
N ARG A 12 27.59 -8.83 6.10
CA ARG A 12 27.82 -8.75 7.55
C ARG A 12 29.30 -8.66 7.90
N ARG A 13 30.18 -9.37 7.18
CA ARG A 13 31.63 -9.33 7.38
C ARG A 13 32.23 -7.97 7.02
N GLU A 14 31.67 -7.29 6.03
CA GLU A 14 32.06 -5.94 5.62
C GLU A 14 31.45 -4.82 6.50
N GLY A 15 30.72 -5.17 7.57
CA GLY A 15 30.12 -4.20 8.49
C GLY A 15 28.70 -3.76 8.14
N GLY A 16 28.10 -4.33 7.10
CA GLY A 16 26.75 -3.97 6.62
C GLY A 16 26.67 -2.57 6.02
N GLY A 17 25.47 -2.16 5.61
CA GLY A 17 25.20 -0.77 5.25
C GLY A 17 25.11 0.08 6.53
N ALA A 18 26.14 0.86 6.83
CA ALA A 18 26.09 1.81 7.94
C ALA A 18 25.12 2.95 7.60
N VAL A 19 24.02 3.06 8.36
CA VAL A 19 23.10 4.20 8.26
C VAL A 19 23.62 5.33 9.15
N ASP A 20 23.91 6.48 8.55
CA ASP A 20 24.22 7.69 9.31
C ASP A 20 22.95 8.23 9.99
N ARG A 21 22.76 7.83 11.25
CA ARG A 21 21.60 8.21 12.05
C ARG A 21 21.55 9.71 12.36
N LYS A 22 22.71 10.38 12.45
CA LYS A 22 22.75 11.82 12.71
C LYS A 22 22.26 12.58 11.50
N ARG A 23 22.72 12.19 10.31
CA ARG A 23 22.22 12.73 9.05
C ARG A 23 20.72 12.48 8.90
N LEU A 24 20.26 11.25 9.15
CA LEU A 24 18.84 10.90 9.08
C LEU A 24 17.97 11.77 10.00
N ALA A 25 18.39 11.98 11.25
CA ALA A 25 17.66 12.79 12.22
C ALA A 25 17.68 14.30 11.91
N ALA A 26 18.68 14.76 11.15
CA ALA A 26 18.80 16.15 10.72
C ALA A 26 18.05 16.46 9.41
N THR A 27 17.62 15.43 8.67
CA THR A 27 16.87 15.60 7.43
C THR A 27 15.50 16.22 7.73
N THR A 28 15.24 17.40 7.16
CA THR A 28 13.97 18.10 7.30
C THR A 28 12.96 17.64 6.25
N ASP A 29 11.68 17.98 6.44
CA ASP A 29 10.63 17.70 5.45
C ASP A 29 10.94 18.36 4.09
N ALA A 30 11.50 19.58 4.10
CA ALA A 30 11.93 20.27 2.88
C ALA A 30 13.10 19.55 2.17
N ASP A 31 13.97 18.87 2.93
CA ASP A 31 15.04 18.05 2.35
C ASP A 31 14.48 16.77 1.70
N ILE A 32 13.45 16.18 2.30
CA ILE A 32 12.75 15.01 1.76
C ILE A 32 12.05 15.38 0.45
N GLU A 33 11.30 16.48 0.42
CA GLU A 33 10.60 16.95 -0.78
C GLU A 33 11.56 17.23 -1.93
N ARG A 34 12.67 17.92 -1.65
CA ARG A 34 13.71 18.18 -2.66
C ARG A 34 14.31 16.89 -3.20
N GLN A 35 14.65 15.94 -2.33
CA GLN A 35 15.21 14.65 -2.74
C GLN A 35 14.25 13.82 -3.60
N ILE A 36 12.94 13.86 -3.30
CA ILE A 36 11.90 13.23 -4.13
C ILE A 36 11.87 13.87 -5.51
N ALA A 37 11.85 15.20 -5.58
CA ALA A 37 11.77 15.94 -6.83
C ALA A 37 13.01 15.75 -7.73
N GLU A 38 14.19 15.61 -7.12
CA GLU A 38 15.46 15.42 -7.84
C GLU A 38 15.68 13.98 -8.33
N ASN A 39 15.00 13.00 -7.74
CA ASN A 39 15.18 11.60 -8.11
C ASN A 39 14.17 11.16 -9.18
N ALA A 40 14.67 11.01 -10.42
CA ALA A 40 13.90 10.61 -11.60
C ALA A 40 13.33 9.18 -11.52
N ASP A 41 13.90 8.31 -10.68
CA ASP A 41 13.41 6.95 -10.44
C ASP A 41 12.43 6.88 -9.25
N THR A 42 12.07 8.02 -8.65
CA THR A 42 11.08 8.04 -7.56
C THR A 42 9.73 7.60 -8.11
N ALA A 43 9.16 6.57 -7.49
CA ALA A 43 7.80 6.17 -7.80
C ALA A 43 6.85 7.35 -7.54
N PRO A 44 5.84 7.58 -8.40
CA PRO A 44 4.89 8.66 -8.20
C PRO A 44 4.18 8.52 -6.86
N ASP A 45 3.79 9.65 -6.27
CA ASP A 45 2.97 9.64 -5.07
C ASP A 45 1.71 8.80 -5.33
N LEU A 46 1.57 7.72 -4.57
CA LEU A 46 0.47 6.77 -4.70
C LEU A 46 -0.89 7.46 -4.47
N ALA A 47 -0.93 8.59 -3.76
CA ALA A 47 -2.13 9.40 -3.56
C ALA A 47 -2.59 10.15 -4.84
N THR A 48 -1.71 10.33 -5.81
CA THR A 48 -2.00 10.99 -7.09
C THR A 48 -2.48 10.02 -8.17
N LEU A 49 -2.25 8.71 -8.01
CA LEU A 49 -2.57 7.72 -9.03
C LEU A 49 -4.06 7.31 -9.03
N PRO A 50 -4.76 7.41 -10.18
CA PRO A 50 -6.18 7.10 -10.26
C PRO A 50 -6.54 5.62 -10.01
N SER A 51 -5.63 4.67 -10.30
CA SER A 51 -5.88 3.22 -10.15
C SER A 51 -5.28 2.60 -8.88
N VAL A 52 -4.42 3.32 -8.16
CA VAL A 52 -3.88 2.88 -6.86
C VAL A 52 -4.74 3.37 -5.68
N ARG A 53 -5.60 4.36 -5.95
CA ARG A 53 -6.51 4.98 -4.97
C ARG A 53 -7.41 3.96 -4.25
N VAL A 54 -7.76 2.83 -4.89
CA VAL A 54 -8.68 1.83 -4.34
C VAL A 54 -8.15 0.39 -4.50
N MET A 55 -7.03 0.08 -3.86
CA MET A 55 -6.69 -1.33 -3.60
C MET A 55 -7.52 -1.82 -2.41
N ALA A 56 -8.16 -2.99 -2.54
CA ALA A 56 -8.96 -3.60 -1.47
C ALA A 56 -8.21 -3.64 -0.12
N LYS A 57 -6.90 -3.93 -0.16
CA LYS A 57 -6.02 -3.95 1.00
C LYS A 57 -5.90 -2.57 1.67
N SER A 58 -5.74 -1.51 0.89
CA SER A 58 -5.59 -0.15 1.41
C SER A 58 -6.87 0.34 2.06
N VAL A 59 -8.03 0.09 1.42
CA VAL A 59 -9.34 0.36 1.99
C VAL A 59 -9.50 -0.40 3.31
N ARG A 60 -9.21 -1.71 3.33
CA ARG A 60 -9.30 -2.53 4.54
C ARG A 60 -8.48 -1.99 5.72
N LEU A 61 -7.21 -1.67 5.45
CA LEU A 61 -6.27 -1.23 6.48
C LEU A 61 -6.66 0.13 7.06
N ARG A 62 -7.13 1.07 6.22
CA ARG A 62 -7.65 2.36 6.70
C ARG A 62 -8.87 2.22 7.60
N LEU A 63 -9.71 1.21 7.33
CA LEU A 63 -10.90 0.92 8.15
C LEU A 63 -10.61 0.08 9.40
N GLY A 64 -9.37 -0.37 9.59
CA GLY A 64 -8.99 -1.21 10.73
C GLY A 64 -9.66 -2.59 10.74
N LEU A 65 -10.08 -3.09 9.58
CA LEU A 65 -10.81 -4.37 9.47
C LEU A 65 -9.86 -5.55 9.23
N THR A 66 -10.20 -6.71 9.79
CA THR A 66 -9.59 -7.99 9.38
C THR A 66 -10.09 -8.41 7.99
N GLN A 67 -9.39 -9.36 7.35
CA GLN A 67 -9.84 -9.90 6.05
C GLN A 67 -11.25 -10.53 6.19
N GLU A 68 -11.52 -11.22 7.29
CA GLU A 68 -12.80 -11.85 7.60
C GLU A 68 -13.90 -10.81 7.78
N GLN A 69 -13.64 -9.74 8.51
CA GLN A 69 -14.62 -8.67 8.74
C GLN A 69 -15.00 -7.97 7.44
N MET A 70 -14.02 -7.59 6.62
CA MET A 70 -14.30 -6.93 5.34
C MET A 70 -14.98 -7.87 4.35
N ALA A 71 -14.53 -9.13 4.25
CA ALA A 71 -15.16 -10.12 3.38
C ALA A 71 -16.64 -10.34 3.77
N LYS A 72 -16.93 -10.40 5.08
CA LYS A 72 -18.30 -10.48 5.60
C LYS A 72 -19.13 -9.25 5.21
N SER A 73 -18.60 -8.05 5.39
CA SER A 73 -19.30 -6.80 5.01
C SER A 73 -19.62 -6.75 3.52
N LEU A 74 -18.67 -7.17 2.68
CA LEU A 74 -18.81 -7.19 1.21
C LEU A 74 -19.56 -8.40 0.67
N ARG A 75 -19.96 -9.35 1.53
CA ARG A 75 -20.63 -10.61 1.16
C ARG A 75 -19.84 -11.44 0.12
N ILE A 76 -18.52 -11.48 0.27
CA ILE A 76 -17.60 -12.28 -0.56
C ILE A 76 -16.83 -13.26 0.30
N SER A 77 -16.20 -14.25 -0.32
CA SER A 77 -15.30 -15.15 0.40
C SER A 77 -14.00 -14.44 0.82
N VAL A 78 -13.40 -14.87 1.94
CA VAL A 78 -12.06 -14.40 2.34
C VAL A 78 -11.02 -14.72 1.26
N ALA A 79 -11.18 -15.82 0.54
CA ALA A 79 -10.31 -16.18 -0.59
C ALA A 79 -10.41 -15.16 -1.74
N THR A 80 -11.62 -14.69 -2.07
CA THR A 80 -11.85 -13.65 -3.07
C THR A 80 -11.15 -12.35 -2.67
N LEU A 81 -11.36 -11.89 -1.43
CA LEU A 81 -10.70 -10.70 -0.92
C LEU A 81 -9.17 -10.85 -0.95
N ARG A 82 -8.65 -12.00 -0.51
CA ARG A 82 -7.21 -12.29 -0.53
C ARG A 82 -6.63 -12.26 -1.94
N ASN A 83 -7.33 -12.82 -2.93
CA ASN A 83 -6.89 -12.76 -4.33
C ASN A 83 -6.82 -11.32 -4.85
N TRP A 84 -7.77 -10.46 -4.47
CA TRP A 84 -7.72 -9.02 -4.80
C TRP A 84 -6.55 -8.32 -4.10
N GLU A 85 -6.34 -8.54 -2.80
CA GLU A 85 -5.26 -7.91 -2.04
C GLU A 85 -3.87 -8.33 -2.51
N GLN A 86 -3.75 -9.53 -3.06
CA GLN A 86 -2.52 -10.07 -3.63
C GLN A 86 -2.36 -9.76 -5.12
N GLY A 87 -3.35 -9.13 -5.76
CA GLY A 87 -3.34 -8.80 -7.18
C GLY A 87 -3.44 -10.01 -8.13
N ARG A 88 -3.87 -11.18 -7.63
CA ARG A 88 -4.12 -12.38 -8.46
C ARG A 88 -5.33 -12.21 -9.37
N THR A 89 -6.32 -11.48 -8.89
CA THR A 89 -7.49 -11.03 -9.64
C THR A 89 -7.79 -9.59 -9.26
N ARG A 90 -8.55 -8.87 -10.08
CA ARG A 90 -9.02 -7.51 -9.77
C ARG A 90 -10.53 -7.52 -9.54
N PRO A 91 -11.03 -6.68 -8.62
CA PRO A 91 -12.46 -6.38 -8.57
C PRO A 91 -12.83 -5.61 -9.84
N GLU A 92 -13.97 -5.95 -10.45
CA GLU A 92 -14.46 -5.32 -11.67
C GLU A 92 -15.93 -4.91 -11.51
N GLY A 93 -16.35 -3.90 -12.26
CA GLY A 93 -17.74 -3.46 -12.33
C GLY A 93 -18.32 -3.11 -10.95
N PRO A 94 -19.39 -3.78 -10.48
CA PRO A 94 -20.00 -3.48 -9.18
C PRO A 94 -19.06 -3.62 -7.98
N ALA A 95 -18.11 -4.55 -8.02
CA ALA A 95 -17.17 -4.75 -6.91
C ALA A 95 -16.18 -3.58 -6.81
N GLU A 96 -15.71 -3.07 -7.95
CA GLU A 96 -14.85 -1.90 -8.01
C GLU A 96 -15.59 -0.65 -7.54
N ALA A 97 -16.81 -0.43 -8.05
CA ALA A 97 -17.66 0.68 -7.63
C ALA A 97 -17.95 0.66 -6.12
N LEU A 98 -18.20 -0.53 -5.56
CA LEU A 98 -18.42 -0.69 -4.12
C LEU A 98 -17.17 -0.38 -3.30
N LEU A 99 -15.98 -0.75 -3.76
CA LEU A 99 -14.73 -0.41 -3.08
C LEU A 99 -14.45 1.11 -3.15
N ILE A 100 -14.76 1.76 -4.28
CA ILE A 100 -14.65 3.22 -4.43
C ILE A 100 -15.62 3.92 -3.45
N ALA A 101 -16.87 3.46 -3.39
CA ALA A 101 -17.86 4.00 -2.47
C ALA A 101 -17.46 3.77 -1.01
N LEU A 102 -16.98 2.57 -0.68
CA LEU A 102 -16.52 2.22 0.65
C LEU A 102 -15.31 3.06 1.06
N ASP A 103 -14.43 3.41 0.13
CA ASP A 103 -13.31 4.31 0.39
C ASP A 103 -13.76 5.75 0.65
N SER A 104 -14.78 6.20 -0.09
CA SER A 104 -15.25 7.60 -0.07
C SER A 104 -16.12 7.89 1.16
N ASP A 105 -17.07 7.01 1.50
CA ASP A 105 -17.91 7.11 2.70
C ASP A 105 -18.11 5.73 3.35
N PRO A 106 -17.13 5.28 4.16
CA PRO A 106 -17.19 3.97 4.77
C PRO A 106 -18.39 3.81 5.72
N LYS A 107 -18.77 4.87 6.42
CA LYS A 107 -19.86 4.83 7.42
C LYS A 107 -21.20 4.63 6.74
N ALA A 108 -21.49 5.38 5.67
CA ALA A 108 -22.74 5.21 4.95
C ALA A 108 -22.82 3.85 4.25
N VAL A 109 -21.73 3.42 3.60
CA VAL A 109 -21.70 2.14 2.88
C VAL A 109 -21.83 0.96 3.83
N LEU A 110 -21.06 0.89 4.92
CA LEU A 110 -21.17 -0.22 5.87
C LEU A 110 -22.55 -0.29 6.52
N ARG A 111 -23.18 0.85 6.81
CA ARG A 111 -24.57 0.91 7.31
C ARG A 111 -25.56 0.39 6.27
N ALA A 112 -25.40 0.73 4.99
CA ALA A 112 -26.26 0.23 3.93
C ALA A 112 -26.09 -1.29 3.73
N LEU A 113 -24.88 -1.82 3.91
CA LEU A 113 -24.59 -3.26 3.78
C LEU A 113 -25.04 -4.09 4.99
N ALA A 114 -25.30 -3.45 6.13
CA ALA A 114 -25.71 -4.10 7.37
C ALA A 114 -27.20 -4.50 7.43
N GLY A 115 -28.01 -4.08 6.43
CA GLY A 115 -29.39 -4.53 6.25
C GLY A 115 -29.49 -5.87 5.54
#